data_AF-A0A966C863-F1
#
_entry.id   AF-A0A966C863-F1
#
_cell.length_a   1.000
_cell.length_b   1.000
_cell.length_c   1.000
_cell.angle_alpha   90.00
_cell.angle_beta   90.00
_cell.angle_gamma   90.00
#
_symmetry.space_group_name_H-M   'P 1'
#
loop_
_entity.id
_entity.type
_entity.pdbx_description
1 polymer ?
#
loop_
_entity_poly.entity_id
_entity_poly.type
_entity_poly.pdbx_seq_one_letter_code
_entity_poly.pdbx_strand_id
1 'polypeptide(L)'
;MTKFSSHLWKNKAIAVIFGSVFLGFGLTTQAQNSPNQDQNTALQAVAKMTEGQRTYYQKNGKFRAVVKNIQKDFGISLPTTFNYAVRTTSEAAYSYVIPTKSGELRAYVGAAFLTPNQTPKITTIICENNNPGQIRPADPLLVRDPLNPQKLSLQCGQFSFEVPQSQVNE
;
A
#
# COMPACT_ATOMS: atom_id res chain seq x y z
N MET A 1 57.38 5.60 -27.56
CA MET A 1 57.30 5.84 -29.01
C MET A 1 55.91 5.43 -29.50
N THR A 2 55.15 6.39 -30.03
CA THR A 2 54.12 6.29 -31.10
C THR A 2 53.05 5.19 -31.01
N LYS A 3 51.74 5.43 -31.16
CA LYS A 3 51.06 6.44 -31.98
C LYS A 3 49.56 6.45 -31.61
N PHE A 4 49.00 7.64 -31.38
CA PHE A 4 47.57 7.90 -31.55
C PHE A 4 47.24 7.78 -33.05
N SER A 5 46.06 7.24 -33.38
CA SER A 5 45.47 7.39 -34.71
C SER A 5 43.96 7.59 -34.60
N SER A 6 43.56 8.84 -34.77
CA SER A 6 42.20 9.29 -35.04
C SER A 6 41.97 9.21 -36.55
N HIS A 7 40.89 8.57 -36.99
CA HIS A 7 40.36 8.82 -38.32
C HIS A 7 38.84 8.98 -38.29
N LEU A 8 38.46 10.25 -38.44
CA LEU A 8 37.21 10.75 -38.98
C LEU A 8 36.66 9.85 -40.08
N TRP A 9 35.35 9.53 -39.99
CA TRP A 9 34.58 9.28 -41.19
C TRP A 9 33.22 9.99 -41.19
N LYS A 10 33.28 11.18 -41.78
CA LYS A 10 32.32 11.78 -42.74
C LYS A 10 30.82 11.61 -42.44
N ASN A 11 30.27 12.67 -41.86
CA ASN A 11 28.87 13.07 -41.99
C ASN A 11 28.47 13.11 -43.48
N LYS A 12 27.45 12.33 -43.84
CA LYS A 12 26.62 12.59 -45.02
C LYS A 12 25.19 12.77 -44.53
N ALA A 13 24.81 14.04 -44.36
CA ALA A 13 23.41 14.43 -44.27
C ALA A 13 22.78 14.21 -45.65
N ILE A 14 21.78 13.33 -45.72
CA ILE A 14 20.86 13.26 -46.83
C ILE A 14 19.51 13.70 -46.27
N ALA A 15 19.19 14.98 -46.51
CA ALA A 15 17.84 15.48 -46.35
C ALA A 15 17.01 14.98 -47.54
N VAL A 16 15.98 14.19 -47.26
CA VAL A 16 14.92 13.88 -48.23
C VAL A 16 13.61 14.32 -47.60
N ILE A 17 13.07 15.42 -48.13
CA ILE A 17 11.72 15.90 -47.87
C ILE A 17 10.86 15.27 -48.95
N PHE A 18 10.00 14.31 -48.58
CA PHE A 18 8.84 13.95 -49.38
C PHE A 18 7.62 13.90 -48.46
N GLY A 19 6.64 14.72 -48.78
CA GLY A 19 5.36 14.75 -48.10
C GLY A 19 4.65 13.40 -48.22
N SER A 20 4.07 12.96 -47.10
CA SER A 20 3.10 11.88 -47.05
C SER A 20 2.23 12.13 -45.81
N VAL A 21 0.97 12.49 -46.05
CA VAL A 21 -0.09 12.46 -45.06
C VAL A 21 -0.32 10.99 -44.71
N PHE A 22 0.01 10.55 -43.50
CA PHE A 22 -0.58 9.35 -42.87
C PHE A 22 -0.54 9.48 -41.34
N LEU A 23 -1.74 9.80 -40.82
CA LEU A 23 -2.35 9.36 -39.57
C LEU A 23 -1.43 9.11 -38.36
N GLY A 24 -1.54 10.00 -37.38
CA GLY A 24 -0.97 9.82 -36.05
C GLY A 24 -1.48 8.54 -35.39
N PHE A 25 -0.56 7.63 -35.12
CA PHE A 25 -0.71 6.66 -34.05
C PHE A 25 0.18 7.13 -32.91
N GLY A 26 -0.40 7.94 -32.02
CA GLY A 26 0.16 8.11 -30.69
C GLY A 26 0.19 6.73 -30.03
N LEU A 27 1.37 6.12 -29.97
CA LEU A 27 1.64 4.99 -29.09
C LEU A 27 1.42 5.47 -27.66
N THR A 28 0.17 5.37 -27.21
CA THR A 28 -0.12 5.37 -25.78
C THR A 28 0.41 4.03 -25.27
N THR A 29 1.66 4.01 -24.80
CA THR A 29 2.16 2.94 -23.94
C THR A 29 1.31 2.94 -22.69
N GLN A 30 0.19 2.22 -22.71
CA GLN A 30 -0.50 1.81 -21.50
C GLN A 30 0.46 0.86 -20.79
N ALA A 31 1.14 1.36 -19.75
CA ALA A 31 1.92 0.51 -18.86
C ALA A 31 0.95 -0.50 -18.22
N GLN A 32 0.90 -1.72 -18.77
CA GLN A 32 0.16 -2.80 -18.15
C GLN A 32 0.96 -3.29 -16.95
N ASN A 33 0.62 -2.81 -15.75
CA ASN A 33 1.15 -3.39 -14.53
C ASN A 33 0.62 -4.82 -14.37
N SER A 34 1.49 -5.74 -13.95
CA SER A 34 1.06 -7.10 -13.58
C SER A 34 0.25 -7.05 -12.28
N PRO A 35 -0.81 -7.87 -12.12
CA PRO A 35 -1.56 -8.00 -10.88
C PRO A 35 -0.67 -8.21 -9.63
N ASN A 36 0.44 -8.92 -9.77
CA ASN A 36 1.39 -9.12 -8.66
C ASN A 36 2.09 -7.83 -8.22
N GLN A 37 2.43 -6.94 -9.15
CA GLN A 37 3.05 -5.65 -8.82
C GLN A 37 2.06 -4.72 -8.13
N ASP A 38 0.82 -4.69 -8.62
CA ASP A 38 -0.25 -3.89 -8.02
C ASP A 38 -0.60 -4.41 -6.61
N GLN A 39 -0.65 -5.73 -6.42
CA GLN A 39 -0.85 -6.35 -5.12
C GLN A 39 0.26 -5.99 -4.11
N ASN A 40 1.53 -6.06 -4.54
CA ASN A 40 2.66 -5.68 -3.70
C ASN A 40 2.62 -4.19 -3.33
N THR A 41 2.23 -3.33 -4.26
CA THR A 41 2.11 -1.89 -4.02
C THR A 41 0.99 -1.60 -3.03
N ALA A 42 -0.14 -2.31 -3.12
CA ALA A 42 -1.23 -2.23 -2.15
C ALA A 42 -0.80 -2.69 -0.75
N LEU A 43 -0.04 -3.79 -0.65
CA LEU A 43 0.51 -4.26 0.63
C LEU A 43 1.43 -3.20 1.26
N GLN A 44 2.32 -2.58 0.47
CA GLN A 44 3.17 -1.49 0.95
C GLN A 44 2.34 -0.28 1.40
N ALA A 45 1.28 0.07 0.67
CA ALA A 45 0.39 1.17 1.03
C ALA A 45 -0.31 0.91 2.37
N VAL A 46 -0.93 -0.26 2.57
CA VAL A 46 -1.61 -0.60 3.84
C VAL A 46 -0.62 -0.69 5.00
N ALA A 47 0.59 -1.21 4.78
CA ALA A 47 1.63 -1.26 5.80
C ALA A 47 2.03 0.13 6.27
N LYS A 48 2.32 1.04 5.33
CA LYS A 48 2.66 2.44 5.65
C LYS A 48 1.50 3.19 6.29
N MET A 49 0.26 2.96 5.86
CA MET A 49 -0.91 3.59 6.48
C MET A 49 -1.07 3.12 7.93
N THR A 50 -0.90 1.82 8.19
CA THR A 50 -1.02 1.22 9.53
C THR A 50 0.08 1.70 10.46
N GLU A 51 1.32 1.68 9.99
CA GLU A 51 2.47 2.19 10.73
C GLU A 51 2.35 3.71 10.96
N GLY A 52 1.81 4.44 9.98
CA GLY A 52 1.49 5.85 10.13
C GLY A 52 0.47 6.11 11.24
N GLN A 53 -0.54 5.25 11.42
CA GLN A 53 -1.48 5.37 12.54
C GLN A 53 -0.78 5.20 13.89
N ARG A 54 0.08 4.19 14.02
CA ARG A 54 0.89 3.95 15.22
C ARG A 54 1.75 5.16 15.55
N THR A 55 2.59 5.59 14.60
CA THR A 55 3.49 6.73 14.77
C THR A 55 2.71 8.02 15.07
N TYR A 56 1.60 8.27 14.38
CA TYR A 56 0.79 9.47 14.60
C TYR A 56 0.16 9.46 15.99
N TYR A 57 -0.38 8.32 16.45
CA TYR A 57 -0.96 8.22 17.78
C TYR A 57 0.08 8.46 18.87
N GLN A 58 1.26 7.82 18.78
CA GLN A 58 2.35 8.00 19.75
C GLN A 58 2.75 9.47 19.92
N LYS A 59 2.69 10.26 18.84
CA LYS A 59 3.01 11.70 18.87
C LYS A 59 1.85 12.59 19.30
N ASN A 60 0.61 12.25 18.96
CA ASN A 60 -0.53 13.18 19.03
C ASN A 60 -1.67 12.72 19.96
N GLY A 61 -1.59 11.52 20.53
CA GLY A 61 -2.61 10.94 21.42
C GLY A 61 -3.95 10.63 20.76
N LYS A 62 -4.01 10.58 19.42
CA LYS A 62 -5.23 10.25 18.65
C LYS A 62 -4.88 9.68 17.29
N PHE A 63 -5.79 8.87 16.74
CA PHE A 63 -5.66 8.36 15.37
C PHE A 63 -5.98 9.42 14.30
N ARG A 64 -5.51 9.19 13.08
CA ARG A 64 -5.64 10.11 11.95
C ARG A 64 -6.69 9.59 10.97
N ALA A 65 -7.87 10.22 10.91
CA ALA A 65 -8.99 9.70 10.13
C ALA A 65 -8.95 9.98 8.61
N VAL A 66 -8.20 11.00 8.17
CA VAL A 66 -8.24 11.46 6.76
C VAL A 66 -7.10 10.86 5.96
N VAL A 67 -7.42 10.00 4.99
CA VAL A 67 -6.44 9.31 4.11
C VAL A 67 -5.43 10.28 3.49
N LYS A 68 -5.90 11.40 2.92
CA LYS A 68 -5.03 12.42 2.29
C LYS A 68 -3.99 12.99 3.26
N ASN A 69 -4.35 13.11 4.54
CA ASN A 69 -3.43 13.59 5.54
C ASN A 69 -2.39 12.53 5.91
N ILE A 70 -2.80 11.26 6.08
CA ILE A 70 -1.86 10.15 6.30
C ILE A 70 -0.88 10.05 5.12
N GLN A 71 -1.39 10.16 3.89
CA GLN A 71 -0.57 10.14 2.68
C GLN A 71 0.50 11.24 2.70
N LYS A 72 0.10 12.47 3.05
CA LYS A 72 1.00 13.62 3.15
C LYS A 72 2.00 13.46 4.30
N ASP A 73 1.52 13.10 5.48
CA ASP A 73 2.30 13.04 6.71
C ASP A 73 3.37 11.93 6.66
N PHE A 74 3.13 10.86 5.88
CA PHE A 74 4.00 9.67 5.79
C PHE A 74 4.56 9.38 4.39
N GLY A 75 4.37 10.28 3.42
CA GLY A 75 4.93 10.13 2.06
C GLY A 75 4.50 8.85 1.35
N ILE A 76 3.21 8.51 1.43
CA ILE A 76 2.67 7.25 0.88
C ILE A 76 2.27 7.45 -0.59
N SER A 77 2.69 6.53 -1.47
CA SER A 77 2.13 6.42 -2.81
C SER A 77 0.91 5.50 -2.77
N LEU A 78 -0.23 6.00 -3.22
CA LEU A 78 -1.50 5.26 -3.23
C LEU A 78 -1.85 4.91 -4.69
N PRO A 79 -1.61 3.67 -5.14
CA PRO A 79 -1.94 3.26 -6.50
C PRO A 79 -3.43 3.44 -6.81
N THR A 80 -3.74 3.90 -8.03
CA THR A 80 -5.11 4.17 -8.49
C THR A 80 -5.93 2.92 -8.76
N THR A 81 -5.30 1.74 -8.74
CA THR A 81 -5.96 0.44 -8.86
C THR A 81 -6.72 0.04 -7.58
N PHE A 82 -6.54 0.79 -6.49
CA PHE A 82 -7.23 0.57 -5.21
C PHE A 82 -7.95 1.83 -4.71
N ASN A 83 -9.00 1.61 -3.94
CA ASN A 83 -9.71 2.57 -3.11
C ASN A 83 -9.17 2.49 -1.68
N TYR A 84 -9.19 3.62 -0.98
CA TYR A 84 -8.63 3.76 0.36
C TYR A 84 -9.66 4.34 1.30
N ALA A 85 -9.75 3.76 2.50
CA ALA A 85 -10.58 4.30 3.56
C ALA A 85 -9.85 4.15 4.89
N VAL A 86 -10.14 5.06 5.81
CA VAL A 86 -9.72 4.93 7.20
C VAL A 86 -10.94 5.07 8.09
N ARG A 87 -11.08 4.14 9.03
CA ARG A 87 -12.04 4.22 10.13
C ARG A 87 -11.27 4.31 11.44
N THR A 88 -11.64 5.22 12.31
CA THR A 88 -11.01 5.37 13.63
C THR A 88 -12.04 5.25 14.73
N THR A 89 -11.62 4.73 15.88
CA THR A 89 -12.34 4.78 17.16
C THR A 89 -11.43 5.44 18.20
N SER A 90 -11.86 5.46 19.46
CA SER A 90 -11.01 5.81 20.61
C SER A 90 -9.82 4.85 20.75
N GLU A 91 -10.01 3.57 20.45
CA GLU A 91 -9.02 2.52 20.71
C GLU A 91 -8.33 1.93 19.48
N ALA A 92 -8.80 2.22 18.27
CA ALA A 92 -8.23 1.63 17.06
C ALA A 92 -8.31 2.54 15.83
N ALA A 93 -7.42 2.28 14.87
CA ALA A 93 -7.55 2.76 13.50
C ALA A 93 -7.46 1.59 12.52
N TYR A 94 -8.31 1.62 11.51
CA TYR A 94 -8.42 0.62 10.47
C TYR A 94 -8.17 1.29 9.13
N SER A 95 -7.14 0.83 8.41
CA SER A 95 -6.73 1.32 7.10
C SER A 95 -7.09 0.27 6.04
N TYR A 96 -8.04 0.56 5.18
CA TYR A 96 -8.51 -0.35 4.14
C TYR A 96 -7.90 0.00 2.79
N VAL A 97 -7.50 -1.04 2.05
CA VAL A 97 -7.03 -0.95 0.66
C VAL A 97 -7.82 -1.97 -0.15
N ILE A 98 -8.73 -1.49 -1.00
CA ILE A 98 -9.75 -2.32 -1.66
C ILE A 98 -9.64 -2.14 -3.18
N PRO A 99 -9.54 -3.22 -3.98
CA PRO A 99 -9.47 -3.10 -5.44
C PRO A 99 -10.60 -2.23 -6.02
N THR A 100 -10.26 -1.37 -7.00
CA THR A 100 -11.25 -0.54 -7.72
C THR A 100 -12.12 -1.34 -8.68
N LYS A 101 -11.67 -2.54 -9.04
CA LYS A 101 -12.37 -3.47 -9.92
C LYS A 101 -12.24 -4.89 -9.37
N SER A 102 -13.25 -5.71 -9.61
CA SER A 102 -13.13 -7.16 -9.44
C SER A 102 -12.06 -7.71 -10.40
N GLY A 103 -11.33 -8.74 -9.96
CA GLY A 103 -10.21 -9.30 -10.70
C GLY A 103 -9.37 -10.20 -9.80
N GLU A 104 -8.07 -10.23 -10.03
CA GLU A 104 -7.12 -11.08 -9.29
C GLU A 104 -6.59 -10.42 -8.01
N LEU A 105 -6.82 -9.11 -7.83
CA LEU A 105 -6.33 -8.34 -6.69
C LEU A 105 -7.16 -8.63 -5.43
N ARG A 106 -6.49 -8.72 -4.28
CA ARG A 106 -7.09 -8.96 -2.97
C ARG A 106 -7.08 -7.69 -2.13
N ALA A 107 -8.12 -7.52 -1.32
CA ALA A 107 -8.23 -6.39 -0.41
C ALA A 107 -7.46 -6.64 0.89
N TYR A 108 -6.95 -5.55 1.46
CA TYR A 108 -6.26 -5.53 2.75
C TYR A 108 -6.99 -4.64 3.76
N VAL A 109 -6.85 -5.01 5.03
CA VAL A 109 -7.10 -4.13 6.17
C VAL A 109 -5.91 -4.20 7.11
N GLY A 110 -5.34 -3.04 7.42
CA GLY A 110 -4.38 -2.91 8.50
C GLY A 110 -5.03 -2.26 9.71
N ALA A 111 -4.72 -2.74 10.90
CA ALA A 111 -5.25 -2.19 12.14
C ALA A 111 -4.12 -1.79 13.08
N ALA A 112 -4.29 -0.66 13.76
CA ALA A 112 -3.47 -0.20 14.87
C ALA A 112 -4.36 -0.09 16.11
N PHE A 113 -4.00 -0.78 17.19
CA PHE A 113 -4.77 -0.86 18.42
C PHE A 113 -4.01 -0.28 19.60
N LEU A 114 -4.72 0.46 20.45
CA LEU A 114 -4.25 0.70 21.81
C LEU A 114 -4.24 -0.62 22.57
N THR A 115 -3.09 -1.02 23.10
CA THR A 115 -3.03 -2.09 24.08
C THR A 115 -3.53 -1.57 25.42
N PRO A 116 -4.62 -2.13 25.98
CA PRO A 116 -5.15 -1.65 27.25
C PRO A 116 -4.14 -1.81 28.39
N ASN A 117 -4.20 -0.91 29.37
CA ASN A 117 -3.37 -0.93 30.58
C ASN A 117 -1.85 -0.79 30.35
N GLN A 118 -1.44 -0.22 29.22
CA GLN A 118 -0.05 0.02 28.88
C GLN A 118 0.16 1.49 28.47
N THR A 119 1.30 2.09 28.82
CA THR A 119 1.65 3.47 28.49
C THR A 119 2.08 3.60 27.02
N PRO A 120 1.31 4.39 26.24
CA PRO A 120 0.58 3.89 25.08
C PRO A 120 1.46 3.03 24.17
N LYS A 121 1.24 1.73 24.25
CA LYS A 121 1.77 0.77 23.30
C LYS A 121 0.73 0.54 22.22
N ILE A 122 1.16 0.58 20.97
CA ILE A 122 0.28 0.37 19.83
C ILE A 122 0.72 -0.91 19.15
N THR A 123 -0.18 -1.89 19.14
CA THR A 123 0.04 -3.11 18.37
C THR A 123 -0.61 -2.99 17.00
N THR A 124 -0.01 -3.59 15.99
CA THR A 124 -0.53 -3.57 14.62
C THR A 124 -0.72 -4.96 14.04
N ILE A 125 -1.61 -5.10 13.08
CA ILE A 125 -1.79 -6.31 12.26
C ILE A 125 -2.23 -5.90 10.84
N ILE A 126 -1.85 -6.68 9.83
CA ILE A 126 -2.42 -6.56 8.48
C ILE A 126 -3.08 -7.89 8.12
N CYS A 127 -4.29 -7.80 7.60
CA CYS A 127 -5.10 -8.92 7.14
C CYS A 127 -5.40 -8.78 5.65
N GLU A 128 -5.38 -9.90 4.95
CA GLU A 128 -5.68 -10.03 3.53
C GLU A 128 -6.90 -10.92 3.33
N ASN A 129 -7.80 -10.56 2.42
CA ASN A 129 -8.95 -11.42 2.11
C ASN A 129 -8.54 -12.75 1.47
N ASN A 130 -9.28 -13.80 1.84
CA ASN A 130 -9.16 -15.16 1.31
C ASN A 130 -9.49 -15.25 -0.18
N ASN A 131 -10.32 -14.33 -0.69
CA ASN A 131 -10.75 -14.26 -2.07
C ASN A 131 -10.46 -12.88 -2.65
N PRO A 132 -10.08 -12.81 -3.95
CA PRO A 132 -9.87 -11.54 -4.61
C PRO A 132 -11.19 -10.80 -4.87
N GLY A 133 -11.09 -9.51 -5.18
CA GLY A 133 -12.21 -8.64 -5.50
C GLY A 133 -12.41 -7.49 -4.53
N GLN A 134 -13.58 -6.86 -4.63
CA GLN A 134 -13.87 -5.56 -4.00
C GLN A 134 -14.50 -5.67 -2.61
N ILE A 135 -14.51 -6.86 -2.03
CA ILE A 135 -15.11 -7.09 -0.71
C ILE A 135 -14.21 -6.42 0.33
N ARG A 136 -14.79 -5.51 1.12
CA ARG A 136 -14.10 -4.92 2.28
C ARG A 136 -13.79 -6.03 3.29
N PRO A 137 -12.52 -6.21 3.71
CA PRO A 137 -12.19 -7.13 4.79
C PRO A 137 -12.92 -6.77 6.08
N ALA A 138 -13.24 -7.79 6.88
CA ALA A 138 -13.76 -7.58 8.22
C ALA A 138 -12.68 -6.97 9.12
N ASP A 139 -13.11 -6.18 10.11
CA ASP A 139 -12.18 -5.47 10.98
C ASP A 139 -11.40 -6.47 11.84
N PRO A 140 -10.05 -6.35 11.92
CA PRO A 140 -9.28 -7.16 12.84
C PRO A 140 -9.67 -6.87 14.30
N LEU A 141 -9.35 -7.82 15.17
CA LEU A 141 -9.72 -7.80 16.58
C LEU A 141 -8.48 -7.90 17.46
N LEU A 142 -8.46 -7.09 18.51
CA LEU A 142 -7.59 -7.29 19.66
C LEU A 142 -8.38 -8.08 20.72
N VAL A 143 -8.09 -9.37 20.85
CA VAL A 143 -8.83 -10.30 21.70
C VAL A 143 -8.04 -10.58 22.97
N ARG A 144 -8.72 -10.58 24.12
CA ARG A 144 -8.15 -11.03 25.40
C ARG A 144 -8.32 -12.54 25.54
N ASP A 145 -7.29 -13.20 26.01
CA ASP A 145 -7.37 -14.61 26.39
C ASP A 145 -8.35 -14.75 27.58
N PRO A 146 -9.42 -15.57 27.46
CA PRO A 146 -10.39 -15.76 28.53
C PRO A 146 -9.78 -16.34 29.82
N LEU A 147 -8.68 -17.10 29.70
CA LEU A 147 -7.99 -17.73 30.81
C LEU A 147 -6.84 -16.88 31.35
N ASN A 148 -6.39 -15.88 30.57
CA ASN A 148 -5.37 -14.94 30.98
C ASN A 148 -5.67 -13.52 30.44
N PRO A 149 -6.42 -12.68 31.17
CA PRO A 149 -6.84 -11.35 30.70
C PRO A 149 -5.70 -10.38 30.35
N GLN A 150 -4.47 -10.67 30.80
CA GLN A 150 -3.26 -9.92 30.47
C GLN A 150 -2.67 -10.30 29.10
N LYS A 151 -3.00 -11.50 28.61
CA LYS A 151 -2.57 -11.97 27.30
C LYS A 151 -3.53 -11.46 26.24
N LEU A 152 -2.99 -10.65 25.34
CA LEU A 152 -3.68 -10.14 24.16
C LEU A 152 -3.24 -10.93 22.93
N SER A 153 -4.17 -11.14 22.01
CA SER A 153 -3.91 -11.74 20.70
C SER A 153 -4.57 -10.91 19.62
N LEU A 154 -3.88 -10.77 18.49
CA LEU A 154 -4.44 -10.17 17.29
C LEU A 154 -5.08 -11.23 16.42
N GLN A 155 -6.24 -10.92 15.86
CA GLN A 155 -6.98 -11.84 15.00
C GLN A 155 -7.52 -11.09 13.79
N CYS A 156 -7.37 -11.69 12.61
CA CYS A 156 -8.06 -11.21 11.43
C CYS A 156 -9.55 -11.49 11.51
N GLY A 157 -10.34 -10.61 10.89
CA GLY A 157 -11.77 -10.82 10.76
C GLY A 157 -12.09 -12.01 9.85
N GLN A 158 -13.37 -12.38 9.81
CA GLN A 158 -13.86 -13.48 8.97
C GLN A 158 -13.45 -13.29 7.50
N PHE A 159 -13.08 -14.41 6.85
CA PHE A 159 -12.63 -14.47 5.46
C PHE A 159 -11.34 -13.71 5.15
N SER A 160 -10.52 -13.45 6.16
CA SER A 160 -9.18 -12.90 5.98
C SER A 160 -8.13 -13.72 6.74
N PHE A 161 -6.90 -13.69 6.26
CA PHE A 161 -5.74 -14.28 6.92
C PHE A 161 -4.71 -13.19 7.25
N GLU A 162 -3.88 -13.45 8.25
CA GLU A 162 -2.79 -12.53 8.62
C GLU A 162 -1.71 -12.52 7.55
N VAL A 163 -1.30 -11.32 7.14
CA VAL A 163 -0.11 -11.16 6.32
C VAL A 163 1.14 -11.45 7.18
N PRO A 164 2.02 -12.38 6.78
CA PRO A 164 3.19 -12.75 7.56
C PRO A 164 4.03 -11.53 7.98
N GLN A 165 4.50 -11.54 9.23
CA GLN A 165 5.34 -10.48 9.82
C GLN A 165 4.70 -9.09 9.83
N SER A 166 3.38 -9.00 9.67
CA SER A 166 2.65 -7.73 9.78
C SER A 166 2.36 -7.32 11.23
N GLN A 167 2.49 -8.24 12.17
CA GLN A 167 2.30 -7.95 13.57
C GLN A 167 3.48 -7.19 14.18
N VAL A 168 3.18 -6.07 14.82
CA VAL A 168 4.12 -5.36 15.70
C VAL A 168 3.50 -5.34 17.08
N ASN A 169 4.14 -5.99 18.05
CA ASN A 169 3.71 -5.98 19.44
C ASN A 169 4.73 -5.18 20.24
N GLU A 170 4.30 -4.07 20.84
CA GLU A 170 5.17 -3.21 21.67
C GLU A 170 5.19 -3.61 23.13
#